data_AF-A0AAD2G468-F1
#
_entry.id   AF-A0AAD2G468-F1
#
_cell.length_a   1.000
_cell.length_b   1.000
_cell.length_c   1.000
_cell.angle_alpha   90.00
_cell.angle_beta   90.00
_cell.angle_gamma   90.00
#
_symmetry.space_group_name_H-M   'P 1'
#
loop_
_entity.id
_entity.type
_entity.pdbx_description
1 polymer ?
#
loop_
_entity_poly.entity_id
_entity_poly.type
_entity_poly.pdbx_seq_one_letter_code
_entity_poly.pdbx_strand_id
1 'polypeptide(L)'
;MPKTDPKACVICAKSSNHVCGKCKVMNYCSRDCQKQHWKLHKKTCGKPVFVDRPLEVGDKCTRCLETVEDDGHGNPVLMGCRVPHPEHLQQNCGSCYGGGGMQLSLMCQACNYSYRRTGSGDAPISETRITQGPKWCFEGSHTLLPAERLGDRRVKKDLVVITANEDMQEEIDALDGNEEITVLRICSDGLYTEEYAPSLNIKLPNLIEFQLEDVSMDQIVLTPDLTPKVKIISMQNPTQCEDPDFVIECSELKRFSCHYWGPGNSDWVNTMLAHATKLESFDSYKLRVDYLMFASNKLDNIRLHRAECLEYLELYAPRLTMLNVQAAYDLDVIKFVDTHPVLSKKLPKNFRFNRELEVNTVNACLGGEARHAIEHHPRFYGGLDDDDSDDGFGGFGGGGNPMASMEAMFHQFHSGGGFY
;
A
#
# COMPACT_ATOMS: atom_id res chain seq x y z
N MET A 1 7.58 -2.06 -26.95
CA MET A 1 6.33 -2.82 -27.13
C MET A 1 6.59 -4.01 -28.06
N PRO A 2 6.09 -5.22 -27.77
CA PRO A 2 6.24 -6.35 -28.67
C PRO A 2 5.44 -6.09 -29.95
N LYS A 3 6.10 -6.12 -31.11
CA LYS A 3 5.45 -6.02 -32.43
C LYS A 3 4.59 -7.27 -32.61
N THR A 4 3.27 -7.14 -32.49
CA THR A 4 2.36 -8.24 -32.82
C THR A 4 2.43 -8.49 -34.32
N ASP A 5 2.71 -9.72 -34.69
CA ASP A 5 2.77 -10.15 -36.09
C ASP A 5 1.37 -9.88 -36.71
N PRO A 6 1.24 -9.06 -37.78
CA PRO A 6 -0.03 -8.53 -38.27
C PRO A 6 -1.01 -9.58 -38.85
N LYS A 7 -0.77 -10.87 -38.58
CA LYS A 7 -1.55 -12.01 -39.05
C LYS A 7 -1.95 -12.97 -37.92
N ALA A 8 -1.93 -12.58 -36.65
CA ALA A 8 -2.44 -13.44 -35.57
C ALA A 8 -3.96 -13.32 -35.41
N CYS A 9 -4.65 -14.43 -35.17
CA CYS A 9 -6.07 -14.48 -34.89
C CYS A 9 -6.39 -13.82 -33.55
N VAL A 10 -7.33 -12.87 -33.51
CA VAL A 10 -7.67 -12.16 -32.26
C VAL A 10 -8.26 -13.05 -31.15
N ILE A 11 -8.80 -14.21 -31.49
CA ILE A 11 -9.43 -15.11 -30.51
C ILE A 11 -8.45 -16.14 -29.95
N CYS A 12 -7.59 -16.73 -30.78
CA CYS A 12 -6.75 -17.86 -30.37
C CYS A 12 -5.26 -17.68 -30.67
N ALA A 13 -4.85 -16.49 -31.13
CA ALA A 13 -3.48 -16.10 -31.47
C ALA A 13 -2.78 -16.93 -32.57
N LYS A 14 -3.42 -17.96 -33.14
CA LYS A 14 -2.90 -18.74 -34.29
C LYS A 14 -2.74 -17.85 -35.54
N SER A 15 -1.88 -18.26 -36.47
CA SER A 15 -1.78 -17.61 -37.77
C SER A 15 -3.14 -17.57 -38.48
N SER A 16 -3.41 -16.44 -39.12
CA SER A 16 -4.68 -16.10 -39.75
C SER A 16 -4.46 -15.71 -41.20
N ASN A 17 -5.26 -16.31 -42.08
CA ASN A 17 -5.36 -15.94 -43.49
C ASN A 17 -6.69 -15.26 -43.81
N HIS A 18 -7.57 -15.04 -42.82
CA HIS A 18 -8.87 -14.40 -43.04
C HIS A 18 -8.96 -13.07 -42.31
N VAL A 19 -9.41 -12.05 -43.02
CA VAL A 19 -9.74 -10.74 -42.45
C VAL A 19 -11.24 -10.53 -42.43
N CYS A 20 -11.72 -9.69 -41.52
CA CYS A 20 -13.12 -9.28 -41.53
C CYS A 20 -13.51 -8.67 -42.89
N GLY A 21 -14.48 -9.24 -43.60
CA GLY A 21 -14.87 -8.75 -44.93
C GLY A 21 -15.37 -7.30 -44.98
N LYS A 22 -15.86 -6.75 -43.86
CA LYS A 22 -16.38 -5.37 -43.79
C LYS A 22 -15.29 -4.35 -43.48
N CYS A 23 -14.54 -4.51 -42.38
CA CYS A 23 -13.53 -3.52 -41.97
C CYS A 23 -12.11 -3.86 -42.38
N LYS A 24 -11.81 -5.13 -42.69
CA LYS A 24 -10.46 -5.66 -42.98
C LYS A 24 -9.40 -5.44 -41.88
N VAL A 25 -9.79 -4.95 -40.69
CA VAL A 25 -8.87 -4.67 -39.56
C VAL A 25 -8.56 -5.90 -38.71
N MET A 26 -9.55 -6.77 -38.46
CA MET A 26 -9.39 -7.92 -37.56
C MET A 26 -9.08 -9.21 -38.34
N ASN A 27 -8.14 -9.99 -37.80
CA ASN A 27 -7.67 -11.27 -38.33
C ASN A 27 -8.31 -12.47 -37.60
N TYR A 28 -8.70 -13.51 -38.35
CA TYR A 28 -9.28 -14.75 -37.84
C TYR A 28 -8.69 -15.98 -38.52
N CYS A 29 -8.34 -17.01 -37.75
CA CYS A 29 -7.90 -18.29 -38.33
C CYS A 29 -9.05 -19.10 -38.93
N SER A 30 -10.30 -18.81 -38.54
CA SER A 30 -11.51 -19.49 -39.05
C SER A 30 -12.75 -18.61 -38.94
N ARG A 31 -13.83 -19.01 -39.65
CA ARG A 31 -15.16 -18.39 -39.52
C ARG A 31 -15.73 -18.52 -38.11
N ASP A 32 -15.38 -19.57 -37.38
CA ASP A 32 -15.89 -19.80 -36.02
C ASP A 32 -15.28 -18.79 -35.04
N CYS A 33 -13.96 -18.54 -35.14
CA CYS A 33 -13.33 -17.45 -34.38
C CYS A 33 -13.93 -16.08 -34.73
N GLN A 34 -14.27 -15.84 -36.01
CA GLN A 34 -14.96 -14.62 -36.41
C GLN A 34 -16.35 -14.51 -35.78
N LYS A 35 -17.16 -15.58 -35.83
CA LYS A 35 -18.51 -15.61 -35.23
C LYS A 35 -18.46 -15.40 -33.71
N GLN A 36 -17.49 -16.02 -33.03
CA GLN A 36 -17.27 -15.86 -31.59
C GLN A 36 -16.97 -14.39 -31.25
N HIS A 37 -16.06 -13.76 -32.00
CA HIS A 37 -15.71 -12.35 -31.80
C HIS A 37 -16.81 -11.38 -32.26
N TRP A 38 -17.68 -11.78 -33.19
CA TRP A 38 -18.64 -10.90 -33.87
C TRP A 38 -19.56 -10.14 -32.90
N LYS A 39 -19.96 -10.75 -31.78
CA LYS A 39 -20.81 -10.09 -30.77
C LYS A 39 -20.18 -8.80 -30.22
N LEU A 40 -18.85 -8.81 -30.04
CA LEU A 40 -18.07 -7.64 -29.63
C LEU A 40 -17.73 -6.76 -30.84
N HIS A 41 -17.18 -7.37 -31.90
CA HIS A 41 -16.66 -6.67 -33.08
C HIS A 41 -17.73 -5.86 -33.82
N LYS A 42 -18.97 -6.34 -33.94
CA LYS A 42 -20.04 -5.66 -34.69
C LYS A 42 -20.31 -4.22 -34.21
N LYS A 43 -20.01 -3.93 -32.93
CA LYS A 43 -20.16 -2.58 -32.35
C LYS A 43 -19.16 -1.57 -32.93
N THR A 44 -18.03 -2.05 -33.44
CA THR A 44 -16.93 -1.25 -34.00
C THR A 44 -16.68 -1.54 -35.49
N CYS A 45 -17.28 -2.59 -36.05
CA CYS A 45 -17.03 -3.07 -37.41
C CYS A 45 -17.58 -2.13 -38.51
N GLY A 46 -16.65 -1.52 -39.27
CA GLY A 46 -16.97 -0.66 -40.41
C GLY A 46 -17.50 0.72 -40.01
N LYS A 47 -17.43 1.07 -38.71
CA LYS A 47 -17.33 2.48 -38.35
C LYS A 47 -15.99 2.97 -38.90
N PRO A 48 -15.89 4.20 -39.44
CA PRO A 48 -14.59 4.76 -39.75
C PRO A 48 -13.75 4.57 -38.49
N VAL A 49 -12.72 3.73 -38.60
CA VAL A 49 -11.53 3.93 -37.79
C VAL A 49 -11.21 5.37 -38.14
N PHE A 50 -11.33 6.29 -37.17
CA PHE A 50 -10.79 7.63 -37.35
C PHE A 50 -9.36 7.37 -37.77
N VAL A 51 -9.14 7.49 -39.08
CA VAL A 51 -7.88 7.12 -39.69
C VAL A 51 -6.92 8.07 -39.03
N ASP A 52 -5.83 7.50 -38.53
CA ASP A 52 -4.64 8.23 -38.13
C ASP A 52 -4.27 9.16 -39.29
N ARG A 53 -4.87 10.35 -39.35
CA ARG A 53 -4.15 11.42 -40.02
C ARG A 53 -2.89 11.58 -39.18
N PRO A 54 -1.71 11.62 -39.82
CA PRO A 54 -0.49 11.95 -39.10
C PRO A 54 -0.76 13.17 -38.22
N LEU A 55 -0.22 13.17 -37.00
CA LEU A 55 -0.29 14.37 -36.16
C LEU A 55 0.31 15.52 -36.95
N GLU A 56 -0.44 16.60 -37.07
CA GLU A 56 0.03 17.84 -37.69
C GLU A 56 0.49 18.81 -36.60
N VAL A 57 1.41 19.70 -36.95
CA VAL A 57 1.79 20.81 -36.07
C VAL A 57 0.54 21.60 -35.68
N GLY A 58 0.35 21.84 -34.39
CA GLY A 58 -0.85 22.50 -33.86
C GLY A 58 -1.94 21.53 -33.38
N ASP A 59 -1.83 20.22 -33.64
CA ASP A 59 -2.76 19.24 -33.08
C ASP A 59 -2.63 19.11 -31.58
N LYS A 60 -3.77 19.03 -30.88
CA LYS A 60 -3.81 18.76 -29.45
C LYS A 60 -3.80 17.27 -29.18
N CYS A 61 -2.75 16.76 -28.55
CA CYS A 61 -2.66 15.36 -28.17
C CYS A 61 -3.80 15.01 -27.21
N THR A 62 -4.60 14.01 -27.54
CA THR A 62 -5.71 13.53 -26.68
C THR A 62 -5.24 12.83 -25.40
N ARG A 63 -3.92 12.64 -25.23
CA ARG A 63 -3.32 11.94 -24.09
C ARG A 63 -2.62 12.86 -23.09
N CYS A 64 -1.63 13.65 -23.52
CA CYS A 64 -0.96 14.64 -22.66
C CYS A 64 -1.57 16.04 -22.72
N LEU A 65 -2.51 16.27 -23.64
CA LEU A 65 -3.17 17.57 -23.86
C LEU A 65 -2.24 18.69 -24.34
N GLU A 66 -0.96 18.40 -24.58
CA GLU A 66 -0.01 19.31 -25.21
C GLU A 66 -0.29 19.43 -26.71
N THR A 67 0.05 20.59 -27.25
CA THR A 67 0.03 20.88 -28.68
C THR A 67 1.31 20.32 -29.32
N VAL A 68 1.19 19.66 -30.46
CA VAL A 68 2.35 19.17 -31.21
C VAL A 68 3.13 20.35 -31.78
N GLU A 69 4.39 20.48 -31.37
CA GLU A 69 5.31 21.53 -31.81
C GLU A 69 5.98 21.18 -33.15
N ASP A 70 6.58 22.19 -33.77
CA ASP A 70 7.37 22.09 -35.01
C ASP A 70 8.86 21.91 -34.68
N ASP A 71 9.56 21.01 -35.38
CA ASP A 71 11.00 20.78 -35.24
C ASP A 71 11.87 21.90 -35.85
N GLY A 72 11.22 22.96 -36.36
CA GLY A 72 11.85 24.07 -37.07
C GLY A 72 11.91 23.84 -38.58
N HIS A 73 11.40 22.71 -39.08
CA HIS A 73 11.35 22.34 -40.49
C HIS A 73 9.92 22.06 -41.00
N GLY A 74 8.90 22.41 -40.22
CA GLY A 74 7.50 22.11 -40.51
C GLY A 74 7.10 20.68 -40.17
N ASN A 75 7.96 19.88 -39.52
CA ASN A 75 7.61 18.52 -39.12
C ASN A 75 7.19 18.51 -37.64
N PRO A 76 6.18 17.71 -37.29
CA PRO A 76 5.77 17.54 -35.90
C PRO A 76 6.92 16.94 -35.07
N VAL A 77 7.30 17.63 -33.99
CA VAL A 77 8.23 17.11 -32.98
C VAL A 77 7.56 15.95 -32.27
N LEU A 78 7.99 14.74 -32.60
CA LEU A 78 7.58 13.51 -31.89
C LEU A 78 8.40 13.32 -30.61
N MET A 79 8.65 14.39 -29.84
CA MET A 79 9.10 14.18 -28.46
C MET A 79 8.06 13.30 -27.76
N GLY A 80 8.54 12.42 -26.89
CA GLY A 80 7.66 11.44 -26.25
C GLY A 80 6.51 12.16 -25.55
N CYS A 81 5.28 11.92 -25.98
CA CYS A 81 4.08 12.24 -25.24
C CYS A 81 4.24 11.66 -23.84
N ARG A 82 4.46 12.53 -22.86
CA ARG A 82 4.64 12.15 -21.48
C ARG A 82 3.48 12.72 -20.68
N VAL A 83 2.77 11.82 -20.02
CA VAL A 83 1.89 12.21 -18.91
C VAL A 83 2.64 11.80 -17.65
N PRO A 84 3.10 12.74 -16.83
CA PRO A 84 3.84 12.42 -15.62
C PRO A 84 3.01 11.49 -14.73
N HIS A 85 3.68 10.73 -13.87
CA HIS A 85 2.99 9.91 -12.89
C HIS A 85 2.18 10.81 -11.96
N PRO A 86 0.85 10.72 -11.96
CA PRO A 86 0.04 11.62 -11.16
C PRO A 86 0.33 11.38 -9.69
N GLU A 87 0.67 12.41 -8.93
CA GLU A 87 1.11 12.32 -7.52
C GLU A 87 0.13 11.54 -6.65
N HIS A 88 -1.17 11.81 -6.83
CA HIS A 88 -2.25 11.10 -6.15
C HIS A 88 -2.33 9.59 -6.47
N LEU A 89 -1.68 9.12 -7.53
CA LEU A 89 -1.56 7.70 -7.89
C LEU A 89 -0.16 7.14 -7.62
N GLN A 90 0.74 7.91 -6.99
CA GLN A 90 2.05 7.42 -6.60
C GLN A 90 1.94 6.78 -5.21
N GLN A 91 2.35 5.53 -5.10
CA GLN A 91 2.50 4.84 -3.83
C GLN A 91 3.95 4.90 -3.38
N ASN A 92 4.18 5.35 -2.14
CA ASN A 92 5.50 5.26 -1.53
C ASN A 92 5.88 3.79 -1.31
N CYS A 93 7.05 3.40 -1.81
CA CYS A 93 7.62 2.05 -1.71
C CYS A 93 8.90 2.05 -0.86
N GLY A 94 9.07 3.06 -0.02
CA GLY A 94 10.21 3.25 0.86
C GLY A 94 11.21 4.27 0.33
N SER A 95 12.11 4.67 1.21
CA SER A 95 13.20 5.60 0.92
C SER A 95 14.56 4.98 1.20
N CYS A 96 15.59 5.39 0.47
CA CYS A 96 16.98 5.11 0.84
C CYS A 96 17.79 6.40 0.94
N TYR A 97 18.66 6.47 1.94
CA TYR A 97 19.64 7.55 2.09
C TYR A 97 20.98 7.10 1.50
N GLY A 98 21.58 7.94 0.67
CA GLY A 98 22.92 7.72 0.13
C GLY A 98 23.69 9.04 0.01
N GLY A 99 24.92 8.97 -0.50
CA GLY A 99 25.79 10.15 -0.67
C GLY A 99 25.23 11.26 -1.58
N GLY A 100 24.09 11.03 -2.25
CA GLY A 100 23.35 12.01 -3.05
C GLY A 100 22.03 12.48 -2.42
N GLY A 101 21.82 12.27 -1.12
CA GLY A 101 20.59 12.63 -0.42
C GLY A 101 19.55 11.49 -0.37
N MET A 102 18.32 11.85 0.01
CA MET A 102 17.19 10.92 0.11
C MET A 102 16.63 10.60 -1.28
N GLN A 103 16.54 9.31 -1.61
CA GLN A 103 15.83 8.82 -2.79
C GLN A 103 14.54 8.12 -2.35
N LEU A 104 13.41 8.63 -2.82
CA LEU A 104 12.09 8.01 -2.65
C LEU A 104 11.87 6.99 -3.77
N SER A 105 11.53 5.76 -3.41
CA SER A 105 11.05 4.76 -4.36
C SER A 105 9.54 4.87 -4.46
N LEU A 106 9.03 5.09 -5.67
CA LEU A 106 7.62 5.33 -5.94
C LEU A 106 7.11 4.29 -6.93
N MET A 107 5.88 3.83 -6.76
CA MET A 107 5.17 3.01 -7.74
C MET A 107 3.90 3.74 -8.18
N CYS A 108 3.75 3.97 -9.49
CA CYS A 108 2.52 4.57 -9.98
C CYS A 108 1.41 3.51 -10.10
N GLN A 109 0.33 3.64 -9.32
CA GLN A 109 -0.82 2.73 -9.32
C GLN A 109 -1.61 2.71 -10.65
N ALA A 110 -1.39 3.69 -11.53
CA ALA A 110 -1.98 3.70 -12.87
C ALA A 110 -1.28 2.74 -13.84
N CYS A 111 0.05 2.79 -13.92
CA CYS A 111 0.85 1.98 -14.87
C CYS A 111 1.66 0.85 -14.21
N ASN A 112 1.62 0.74 -12.87
CA ASN A 112 2.45 -0.14 -12.05
C ASN A 112 3.96 0.02 -12.30
N TYR A 113 4.39 1.19 -12.80
CA TYR A 113 5.80 1.47 -13.04
C TYR A 113 6.45 1.94 -11.73
N SER A 114 7.55 1.30 -11.36
CA SER A 114 8.38 1.70 -10.23
C SER A 114 9.51 2.63 -10.70
N TYR A 115 9.70 3.75 -10.02
CA TYR A 115 10.74 4.73 -10.32
C TYR A 115 11.28 5.34 -9.03
N ARG A 116 12.39 6.08 -9.14
CA ARG A 116 13.00 6.80 -8.00
C ARG A 116 12.91 8.30 -8.22
N ARG A 117 12.58 9.04 -7.16
CA ARG A 117 12.62 10.50 -7.11
C ARG A 117 13.68 10.91 -6.10
N THR A 118 14.68 11.66 -6.54
CA THR A 118 15.63 12.31 -5.64
C THR A 118 14.92 13.51 -5.02
N GLY A 119 14.84 13.58 -3.70
CA GLY A 119 14.33 14.77 -3.03
C GLY A 119 15.32 15.92 -3.21
N SER A 120 15.09 16.81 -4.17
CA SER A 120 15.68 18.15 -4.09
C SER A 120 14.85 18.89 -3.03
N GLY A 121 15.47 19.33 -1.94
CA GLY A 121 14.80 20.00 -0.81
C GLY A 121 14.04 21.30 -1.13
N ASP A 122 13.89 21.65 -2.41
CA ASP A 122 13.27 22.88 -2.91
C ASP A 122 12.07 22.62 -3.84
N ALA A 123 11.49 21.41 -3.84
CA ALA A 123 10.26 21.21 -4.59
C ALA A 123 9.16 22.11 -3.97
N PRO A 124 8.55 23.03 -4.74
CA PRO A 124 7.53 23.91 -4.19
C PRO A 124 6.40 23.04 -3.65
N ILE A 125 6.05 23.29 -2.38
CA ILE A 125 4.88 22.73 -1.71
C ILE A 125 3.71 22.93 -2.66
N SER A 126 3.21 21.84 -3.23
CA SER A 126 2.12 21.88 -4.19
C SER A 126 0.91 22.51 -3.51
N GLU A 127 0.48 23.69 -3.98
CA GLU A 127 -0.78 24.32 -3.56
C GLU A 127 -1.86 23.26 -3.50
N THR A 128 -2.40 23.08 -2.30
CA THR A 128 -3.28 21.99 -1.94
C THR A 128 -4.49 21.99 -2.86
N ARG A 129 -4.75 20.83 -3.44
CA ARG A 129 -5.96 20.57 -4.19
C ARG A 129 -6.37 19.17 -3.81
N ILE A 130 -7.64 18.96 -3.49
CA ILE A 130 -8.33 17.71 -3.82
C ILE A 130 -7.88 17.36 -5.25
N THR A 131 -6.94 16.44 -5.39
CA THR A 131 -6.15 16.33 -6.62
C THR A 131 -7.05 15.71 -7.69
N GLN A 132 -7.76 16.56 -8.42
CA GLN A 132 -8.32 16.22 -9.72
C GLN A 132 -7.18 16.26 -10.74
N GLY A 133 -6.25 15.31 -10.62
CA GLY A 133 -5.13 15.15 -11.56
C GLY A 133 -5.51 14.29 -12.78
N PRO A 134 -4.62 14.22 -13.80
CA PRO A 134 -4.73 13.22 -14.85
C PRO A 134 -4.77 11.84 -14.19
N LYS A 135 -5.71 10.99 -14.58
CA LYS A 135 -5.93 9.69 -13.92
C LYS A 135 -5.09 8.58 -14.55
N TRP A 136 -3.97 8.95 -15.14
CA TRP A 136 -3.10 8.10 -15.93
C TRP A 136 -1.70 8.68 -16.00
N CYS A 137 -0.70 7.80 -16.02
CA CYS A 137 0.65 8.06 -16.50
C CYS A 137 0.77 7.52 -17.93
N PHE A 138 1.66 8.11 -18.73
CA PHE A 138 2.00 7.55 -20.02
C PHE A 138 3.35 8.04 -20.50
N GLU A 139 4.04 7.18 -21.24
CA GLU A 139 5.24 7.54 -22.01
C GLU A 139 5.18 6.84 -23.37
N GLY A 140 5.30 7.59 -24.47
CA GLY A 140 5.23 7.07 -25.84
C GLY A 140 4.93 8.16 -26.86
N SER A 141 4.36 7.83 -28.03
CA SER A 141 4.04 8.85 -29.06
C SER A 141 2.73 9.57 -28.80
N HIS A 142 2.62 10.85 -29.20
CA HIS A 142 1.35 11.59 -29.19
C HIS A 142 0.25 10.87 -29.99
N THR A 143 -1.01 11.15 -29.71
CA THR A 143 -2.14 10.51 -30.40
C THR A 143 -3.37 11.41 -30.44
N LEU A 144 -4.14 11.29 -31.51
CA LEU A 144 -5.50 11.84 -31.65
C LEU A 144 -6.59 10.82 -31.29
N LEU A 145 -6.22 9.59 -30.91
CA LEU A 145 -7.19 8.54 -30.64
C LEU A 145 -8.04 8.90 -29.43
N PRO A 146 -9.38 8.87 -29.56
CA PRO A 146 -10.28 9.16 -28.47
C PRO A 146 -9.95 8.33 -27.25
N ALA A 147 -9.93 9.06 -26.15
CA ALA A 147 -9.55 8.60 -24.85
C ALA A 147 -10.09 7.19 -24.51
N GLU A 148 -11.38 7.01 -24.66
CA GLU A 148 -12.18 5.81 -24.32
C GLU A 148 -11.69 4.51 -24.96
N ARG A 149 -10.92 4.57 -26.05
CA ARG A 149 -10.47 3.37 -26.78
C ARG A 149 -9.14 2.79 -26.31
N LEU A 150 -8.40 3.48 -25.45
CA LEU A 150 -7.05 3.06 -25.05
C LEU A 150 -7.00 1.96 -23.96
N GLY A 151 -8.16 1.43 -23.54
CA GLY A 151 -8.25 0.29 -22.60
C GLY A 151 -7.93 0.68 -21.16
N ASP A 152 -8.86 0.41 -20.25
CA ASP A 152 -8.69 0.45 -18.79
C ASP A 152 -7.94 1.67 -18.23
N ARG A 153 -8.54 2.84 -18.44
CA ARG A 153 -8.21 4.06 -17.71
C ARG A 153 -8.57 3.85 -16.24
N ARG A 154 -7.58 3.73 -15.38
CA ARG A 154 -7.74 3.59 -13.92
C ARG A 154 -8.11 4.93 -13.30
N VAL A 155 -9.34 5.35 -13.59
CA VAL A 155 -9.99 6.52 -13.03
C VAL A 155 -10.63 6.10 -11.72
N LYS A 156 -9.94 6.29 -10.59
CA LYS A 156 -10.62 6.30 -9.29
C LYS A 156 -11.26 7.68 -9.12
N LYS A 157 -12.57 7.79 -9.33
CA LYS A 157 -13.34 9.00 -8.93
C LYS A 157 -13.51 9.08 -7.42
N ASP A 158 -13.20 7.98 -6.78
CA ASP A 158 -13.43 7.63 -5.39
C ASP A 158 -12.16 7.76 -4.54
N LEU A 159 -11.08 8.35 -5.08
CA LEU A 159 -9.84 8.62 -4.36
C LEU A 159 -9.70 10.12 -4.09
N VAL A 160 -9.51 10.47 -2.82
CA VAL A 160 -9.13 11.82 -2.37
C VAL A 160 -7.76 11.74 -1.70
N VAL A 161 -6.90 12.70 -2.02
CA VAL A 161 -5.58 12.86 -1.40
C VAL A 161 -5.51 14.28 -0.83
N ILE A 162 -5.23 14.37 0.47
CA ILE A 162 -4.98 15.60 1.22
C ILE A 162 -3.48 15.65 1.52
N THR A 163 -2.83 16.73 1.11
CA THR A 163 -1.42 16.98 1.45
C THR A 163 -1.37 17.85 2.70
N ALA A 164 -0.53 17.53 3.69
CA ALA A 164 -0.41 18.32 4.92
C ALA A 164 -0.01 19.78 4.62
N ASN A 165 -0.77 20.72 5.19
CA ASN A 165 -0.61 22.17 5.07
C ASN A 165 -1.49 22.87 6.14
N GLU A 166 -1.45 24.19 6.21
CA GLU A 166 -2.20 24.98 7.21
C GLU A 166 -3.73 24.85 7.11
N ASP A 167 -4.28 24.62 5.91
CA ASP A 167 -5.72 24.50 5.67
C ASP A 167 -6.22 23.04 5.75
N MET A 168 -5.35 22.07 6.08
CA MET A 168 -5.68 20.65 5.94
C MET A 168 -6.87 20.19 6.79
N GLN A 169 -7.13 20.81 7.94
CA GLN A 169 -8.32 20.51 8.74
C GLN A 169 -9.60 20.92 8.00
N GLU A 170 -9.61 22.12 7.39
CA GLU A 170 -10.77 22.58 6.61
C GLU A 170 -11.02 21.66 5.41
N GLU A 171 -9.95 21.16 4.78
CA GLU A 171 -10.06 20.18 3.70
C GLU A 171 -10.66 18.84 4.17
N ILE A 172 -10.27 18.35 5.35
CA ILE A 172 -10.86 17.16 5.96
C ILE A 172 -12.35 17.40 6.22
N ASP A 173 -12.69 18.50 6.89
CA ASP A 173 -14.08 18.82 7.27
C ASP A 173 -14.99 18.95 6.03
N ALA A 174 -14.46 19.47 4.91
CA ALA A 174 -15.18 19.57 3.65
C ALA A 174 -15.56 18.23 3.01
N LEU A 175 -14.97 17.11 3.46
CA LEU A 175 -15.33 15.76 2.99
C LEU A 175 -16.51 15.15 3.74
N ASP A 176 -17.01 15.78 4.83
CA ASP A 176 -18.06 15.20 5.66
C ASP A 176 -19.34 14.88 4.88
N GLY A 177 -19.82 13.65 5.03
CA GLY A 177 -20.97 13.11 4.34
C GLY A 177 -20.74 12.72 2.88
N ASN A 178 -19.53 12.85 2.34
CA ASN A 178 -19.27 12.54 0.93
C ASN A 178 -19.33 11.04 0.64
N GLU A 179 -20.34 10.63 -0.12
CA GLU A 179 -20.56 9.23 -0.49
C GLU A 179 -19.72 8.75 -1.69
N GLU A 180 -19.07 9.65 -2.44
CA GLU A 180 -18.28 9.24 -3.60
C GLU A 180 -16.90 8.71 -3.22
N ILE A 181 -16.42 9.05 -2.01
CA ILE A 181 -15.08 8.70 -1.53
C ILE A 181 -15.06 7.24 -1.05
N THR A 182 -14.18 6.43 -1.65
CA THR A 182 -13.87 5.07 -1.21
C THR A 182 -12.42 4.91 -0.75
N VAL A 183 -11.53 5.83 -1.12
CA VAL A 183 -10.13 5.87 -0.68
C VAL A 183 -9.79 7.29 -0.24
N LEU A 184 -9.31 7.43 0.99
CA LEU A 184 -8.79 8.68 1.52
C LEU A 184 -7.31 8.48 1.86
N ARG A 185 -6.45 9.34 1.34
CA ARG A 185 -5.04 9.41 1.70
C ARG A 185 -4.74 10.79 2.27
N ILE A 186 -4.08 10.83 3.42
CA ILE A 186 -3.53 12.02 4.03
C ILE A 186 -2.02 11.81 4.07
N CYS A 187 -1.24 12.70 3.46
CA CYS A 187 0.21 12.54 3.40
C CYS A 187 0.94 13.88 3.46
N SER A 188 2.22 13.87 3.85
CA SER A 188 3.08 15.03 3.64
C SER A 188 3.67 15.04 2.23
N ASP A 189 4.32 16.14 1.86
CA ASP A 189 5.00 16.31 0.56
C ASP A 189 6.34 15.53 0.44
N GLY A 190 6.63 14.66 1.41
CA GLY A 190 7.80 13.80 1.46
C GLY A 190 8.75 14.10 2.62
N LEU A 191 8.44 15.11 3.44
CA LEU A 191 9.07 15.32 4.74
C LEU A 191 8.02 15.14 5.83
N TYR A 192 8.33 14.32 6.82
CA TYR A 192 7.48 14.23 8.01
C TYR A 192 7.38 15.61 8.67
N THR A 193 6.15 16.06 8.93
CA THR A 193 5.88 17.34 9.59
C THR A 193 4.99 17.14 10.81
N GLU A 194 5.34 17.86 11.88
CA GLU A 194 4.61 17.91 13.15
C GLU A 194 3.86 19.22 13.32
N GLU A 195 4.00 20.14 12.36
CA GLU A 195 3.40 21.47 12.44
C GLU A 195 1.86 21.41 12.42
N TYR A 196 1.32 20.32 11.90
CA TYR A 196 -0.10 20.08 11.76
C TYR A 196 -0.48 18.79 12.47
N ALA A 197 -1.55 18.85 13.25
CA ALA A 197 -2.12 17.70 13.93
C ALA A 197 -3.66 17.73 13.80
N PRO A 198 -4.21 17.49 12.59
CA PRO A 198 -5.64 17.55 12.40
C PRO A 198 -6.35 16.35 13.05
N SER A 199 -7.67 16.45 13.10
CA SER A 199 -8.60 15.43 13.57
C SER A 199 -9.41 14.87 12.40
N LEU A 200 -9.42 13.54 12.25
CA LEU A 200 -10.32 12.85 11.33
C LEU A 200 -11.53 12.32 12.10
N ASN A 201 -12.60 13.12 12.16
CA ASN A 201 -13.84 12.77 12.85
C ASN A 201 -15.07 13.20 12.02
N ILE A 202 -15.16 12.64 10.82
CA ILE A 202 -16.17 12.98 9.82
C ILE A 202 -16.81 11.70 9.26
N LYS A 203 -18.00 11.84 8.68
CA LYS A 203 -18.75 10.74 8.09
C LYS A 203 -18.31 10.48 6.65
N LEU A 204 -17.74 9.30 6.40
CA LEU A 204 -17.38 8.83 5.06
C LEU A 204 -18.00 7.44 4.82
N PRO A 205 -19.29 7.37 4.47
CA PRO A 205 -20.08 6.12 4.54
C PRO A 205 -19.64 5.06 3.52
N ASN A 206 -18.90 5.48 2.49
CA ASN A 206 -18.37 4.61 1.44
C ASN A 206 -16.86 4.42 1.50
N LEU A 207 -16.17 4.94 2.52
CA LEU A 207 -14.73 4.75 2.70
C LEU A 207 -14.41 3.26 2.86
N ILE A 208 -13.53 2.76 2.01
CA ILE A 208 -13.03 1.38 1.99
C ILE A 208 -11.58 1.33 2.46
N GLU A 209 -10.78 2.33 2.10
CA GLU A 209 -9.33 2.37 2.34
C GLU A 209 -8.92 3.74 2.89
N PHE A 210 -8.22 3.72 4.02
CA PHE A 210 -7.64 4.90 4.65
C PHE A 210 -6.11 4.76 4.68
N GLN A 211 -5.41 5.80 4.23
CA GLN A 211 -3.96 5.86 4.20
C GLN A 211 -3.49 7.13 4.90
N LEU A 212 -2.52 7.01 5.80
CA LEU A 212 -1.87 8.11 6.50
C LEU A 212 -0.36 7.93 6.36
N GLU A 213 0.34 8.91 5.78
CA GLU A 213 1.78 8.82 5.50
C GLU A 213 2.51 10.09 5.93
N ASP A 214 3.35 9.97 6.96
CA ASP A 214 4.27 11.02 7.40
C ASP A 214 3.56 12.32 7.85
N VAL A 215 2.38 12.17 8.47
CA VAL A 215 1.56 13.26 9.02
C VAL A 215 1.14 12.90 10.43
N SER A 216 1.38 13.81 11.38
CA SER A 216 0.88 13.69 12.75
C SER A 216 -0.63 13.94 12.79
N MET A 217 -1.37 13.16 13.58
CA MET A 217 -2.80 13.34 13.79
C MET A 217 -3.09 13.46 15.29
N ASP A 218 -3.94 14.41 15.68
CA ASP A 218 -4.44 14.53 17.06
C ASP A 218 -5.52 13.47 17.34
N GLN A 219 -6.40 13.24 16.37
CA GLN A 219 -7.54 12.33 16.52
C GLN A 219 -7.80 11.56 15.22
N ILE A 220 -8.13 10.27 15.36
CA ILE A 220 -8.63 9.44 14.25
C ILE A 220 -9.84 8.65 14.76
N VAL A 221 -11.04 8.96 14.26
CA VAL A 221 -12.29 8.29 14.62
C VAL A 221 -12.84 7.51 13.42
N LEU A 222 -12.65 6.19 13.43
CA LEU A 222 -13.14 5.26 12.41
C LEU A 222 -14.09 4.24 13.02
N THR A 223 -15.35 4.62 13.19
CA THR A 223 -16.39 3.82 13.82
C THR A 223 -17.42 3.30 12.81
N PRO A 224 -18.25 2.30 13.16
CA PRO A 224 -19.32 1.81 12.28
C PRO A 224 -20.31 2.90 11.84
N ASP A 225 -20.51 3.95 12.62
CA ASP A 225 -21.46 5.03 12.29
C ASP A 225 -20.87 6.03 11.28
N LEU A 226 -19.57 6.31 11.37
CA LEU A 226 -18.87 7.25 10.50
C LEU A 226 -18.34 6.59 9.23
N THR A 227 -17.72 5.41 9.36
CA THR A 227 -16.96 4.75 8.29
C THR A 227 -17.22 3.23 8.22
N PRO A 228 -18.48 2.78 8.04
CA PRO A 228 -18.91 1.38 8.16
C PRO A 228 -18.23 0.38 7.21
N LYS A 229 -17.57 0.85 6.15
CA LYS A 229 -17.07 0.02 5.05
C LYS A 229 -15.55 -0.10 5.00
N VAL A 230 -14.83 0.48 5.98
CA VAL A 230 -13.37 0.46 6.01
C VAL A 230 -12.87 -0.97 6.12
N LYS A 231 -11.99 -1.34 5.18
CA LYS A 231 -11.39 -2.67 5.04
C LYS A 231 -9.88 -2.64 5.07
N ILE A 232 -9.27 -1.52 4.74
CA ILE A 232 -7.82 -1.36 4.63
C ILE A 232 -7.44 -0.08 5.35
N ILE A 233 -6.50 -0.20 6.30
CA ILE A 233 -5.87 0.94 6.97
C ILE A 233 -4.37 0.78 6.81
N SER A 234 -3.69 1.84 6.37
CA SER A 234 -2.23 1.90 6.28
C SER A 234 -1.75 3.20 6.91
N MET A 235 -0.86 3.10 7.89
CA MET A 235 -0.33 4.22 8.64
C MET A 235 1.20 4.15 8.66
N GLN A 236 1.86 5.26 8.40
CA GLN A 236 3.30 5.42 8.50
C GLN A 236 3.61 6.73 9.23
N ASN A 237 4.40 6.67 10.31
CA ASN A 237 4.68 7.81 11.18
C ASN A 237 3.41 8.60 11.56
N PRO A 238 2.35 7.94 12.07
CA PRO A 238 1.04 8.58 12.24
C PRO A 238 0.97 9.63 13.35
N THR A 239 1.92 9.67 14.29
CA THR A 239 1.95 10.69 15.35
C THR A 239 3.24 10.62 16.19
N GLN A 240 3.64 11.77 16.74
CA GLN A 240 4.51 11.92 17.92
C GLN A 240 3.79 12.65 19.07
N CYS A 241 2.47 12.87 18.97
CA CYS A 241 1.67 13.33 20.09
C CYS A 241 1.78 12.30 21.22
N GLU A 242 1.99 12.77 22.45
CA GLU A 242 2.19 11.89 23.61
C GLU A 242 0.96 11.00 23.89
N ASP A 243 -0.24 11.41 23.44
CA ASP A 243 -1.49 10.67 23.63
C ASP A 243 -2.53 10.98 22.54
N PRO A 244 -2.39 10.42 21.33
CA PRO A 244 -3.33 10.63 20.24
C PRO A 244 -4.66 9.91 20.52
N ASP A 245 -5.79 10.57 20.23
CA ASP A 245 -7.12 10.01 20.46
C ASP A 245 -7.57 9.16 19.26
N PHE A 246 -7.05 7.93 19.19
CA PHE A 246 -7.38 7.00 18.11
C PHE A 246 -8.48 6.03 18.51
N VAL A 247 -9.62 6.12 17.83
CA VAL A 247 -10.79 5.26 18.00
C VAL A 247 -11.07 4.53 16.69
N ILE A 248 -10.59 3.29 16.56
CA ILE A 248 -10.74 2.48 15.34
C ILE A 248 -11.56 1.22 15.64
N GLU A 249 -12.85 1.26 15.34
CA GLU A 249 -13.82 0.19 15.64
C GLU A 249 -14.33 -0.52 14.38
N CYS A 250 -13.44 -0.75 13.41
CA CYS A 250 -13.77 -1.23 12.07
C CYS A 250 -13.97 -2.76 12.01
N SER A 251 -15.20 -3.23 12.19
CA SER A 251 -15.49 -4.69 12.14
C SER A 251 -15.32 -5.36 10.77
N GLU A 252 -15.31 -4.57 9.69
CA GLU A 252 -15.04 -5.02 8.31
C GLU A 252 -13.54 -4.99 7.95
N LEU A 253 -12.66 -4.56 8.88
CA LEU A 253 -11.24 -4.43 8.64
C LEU A 253 -10.63 -5.80 8.24
N LYS A 254 -9.94 -5.81 7.10
CA LYS A 254 -9.26 -6.97 6.53
C LYS A 254 -7.76 -6.83 6.58
N ARG A 255 -7.24 -5.63 6.37
CA ARG A 255 -5.79 -5.38 6.30
C ARG A 255 -5.46 -4.15 7.12
N PHE A 256 -4.49 -4.32 8.00
CA PHE A 256 -3.95 -3.22 8.80
C PHE A 256 -2.44 -3.20 8.63
N SER A 257 -1.89 -2.00 8.42
CA SER A 257 -0.46 -1.75 8.39
C SER A 257 -0.13 -0.53 9.23
N CYS A 258 0.83 -0.63 10.15
CA CYS A 258 1.30 0.51 10.93
C CYS A 258 2.83 0.48 11.07
N HIS A 259 3.49 1.49 10.50
CA HIS A 259 4.94 1.59 10.45
C HIS A 259 5.40 2.80 11.26
N TYR A 260 6.48 2.62 12.03
CA TYR A 260 7.12 3.64 12.85
C TYR A 260 6.15 4.26 13.87
N TRP A 261 5.60 3.43 14.75
CA TRP A 261 4.85 3.89 15.91
C TRP A 261 5.80 4.02 17.11
N GLY A 262 5.86 5.24 17.67
CA GLY A 262 6.70 5.55 18.82
C GLY A 262 6.19 4.90 20.12
N PRO A 263 7.02 4.94 21.18
CA PRO A 263 6.54 4.56 22.52
C PRO A 263 5.44 5.54 22.95
N GLY A 264 4.32 5.02 23.44
CA GLY A 264 3.15 5.82 23.82
C GLY A 264 1.94 4.93 24.11
N ASN A 265 0.78 5.55 24.34
CA ASN A 265 -0.46 4.83 24.52
C ASN A 265 -0.77 3.98 23.27
N SER A 266 -0.68 2.67 23.42
CA SER A 266 -0.90 1.70 22.33
C SER A 266 -2.16 0.85 22.54
N ASP A 267 -2.96 1.15 23.57
CA ASP A 267 -4.19 0.41 23.88
C ASP A 267 -5.22 0.51 22.75
N TRP A 268 -5.17 1.58 21.96
CA TRP A 268 -6.01 1.73 20.77
C TRP A 268 -5.75 0.62 19.74
N VAL A 269 -4.52 0.09 19.64
CA VAL A 269 -4.19 -1.00 18.70
C VAL A 269 -4.92 -2.27 19.10
N ASN A 270 -4.89 -2.62 20.39
CA ASN A 270 -5.60 -3.80 20.90
C ASN A 270 -7.12 -3.61 20.87
N THR A 271 -7.60 -2.39 21.13
CA THR A 271 -9.02 -2.03 20.92
C THR A 271 -9.41 -2.27 19.47
N MET A 272 -8.64 -1.76 18.52
CA MET A 272 -8.85 -2.01 17.09
C MET A 272 -8.86 -3.50 16.73
N LEU A 273 -7.89 -4.26 17.22
CA LEU A 273 -7.80 -5.71 16.98
C LEU A 273 -9.01 -6.47 17.54
N ALA A 274 -9.56 -6.05 18.68
CA ALA A 274 -10.76 -6.63 19.26
C ALA A 274 -12.00 -6.43 18.36
N HIS A 275 -12.08 -5.30 17.65
CA HIS A 275 -13.15 -5.03 16.69
C HIS A 275 -12.91 -5.70 15.33
N ALA A 276 -11.66 -5.87 14.91
CA ALA A 276 -11.24 -6.40 13.59
C ALA A 276 -11.44 -7.92 13.42
N THR A 277 -12.63 -8.45 13.73
CA THR A 277 -12.92 -9.90 13.69
C THR A 277 -12.85 -10.56 12.29
N LYS A 278 -12.66 -9.75 11.24
CA LYS A 278 -12.50 -10.17 9.84
C LYS A 278 -11.07 -9.95 9.31
N LEU A 279 -10.13 -9.59 10.18
CA LEU A 279 -8.74 -9.31 9.80
C LEU A 279 -8.13 -10.52 9.08
N GLU A 280 -7.55 -10.27 7.91
CA GLU A 280 -6.88 -11.23 7.03
C GLU A 280 -5.36 -11.08 7.16
N SER A 281 -4.86 -9.84 7.23
CA SER A 281 -3.42 -9.56 7.39
C SER A 281 -3.12 -8.40 8.32
N PHE A 282 -2.06 -8.53 9.13
CA PHE A 282 -1.49 -7.47 9.94
C PHE A 282 -0.01 -7.30 9.59
N ASP A 283 0.42 -6.06 9.35
CA ASP A 283 1.80 -5.73 9.04
C ASP A 283 2.27 -4.55 9.90
N SER A 284 3.45 -4.67 10.48
CA SER A 284 4.08 -3.58 11.18
C SER A 284 5.58 -3.57 10.99
N TYR A 285 6.13 -2.36 11.07
CA TYR A 285 7.55 -2.12 11.11
C TYR A 285 7.84 -1.10 12.21
N LYS A 286 8.68 -1.41 13.20
CA LYS A 286 8.93 -0.50 14.33
C LYS A 286 7.64 -0.06 15.04
N LEU A 287 6.79 -1.03 15.38
CA LEU A 287 5.60 -0.82 16.18
C LEU A 287 5.96 -1.10 17.64
N ARG A 288 6.10 -0.03 18.44
CA ARG A 288 6.49 -0.11 19.85
C ARG A 288 5.25 -0.24 20.74
N VAL A 289 4.92 -1.47 21.10
CA VAL A 289 3.75 -1.82 21.91
C VAL A 289 4.12 -2.96 22.84
N ASP A 290 3.62 -2.95 24.08
CA ASP A 290 4.02 -3.95 25.08
C ASP A 290 3.38 -5.33 24.82
N TYR A 291 2.15 -5.32 24.29
CA TYR A 291 1.40 -6.54 24.02
C TYR A 291 0.47 -6.42 22.81
N LEU A 292 0.20 -7.54 22.16
CA LEU A 292 -0.77 -7.64 21.06
C LEU A 292 -1.69 -8.85 21.22
N MET A 293 -3.00 -8.64 21.00
CA MET A 293 -4.02 -9.69 21.07
C MET A 293 -4.79 -9.80 19.76
N PHE A 294 -4.62 -10.90 19.04
CA PHE A 294 -5.28 -11.14 17.76
C PHE A 294 -6.44 -12.11 17.90
N ALA A 295 -7.59 -11.79 17.30
CA ALA A 295 -8.73 -12.68 17.24
C ALA A 295 -9.46 -12.61 15.89
N SER A 296 -9.15 -13.53 14.98
CA SER A 296 -9.85 -13.63 13.69
C SER A 296 -9.79 -15.03 13.08
N ASN A 297 -10.95 -15.50 12.60
CA ASN A 297 -11.04 -16.74 11.81
C ASN A 297 -10.49 -16.61 10.38
N LYS A 298 -10.10 -15.39 9.97
CA LYS A 298 -9.63 -15.07 8.62
C LYS A 298 -8.14 -14.71 8.56
N LEU A 299 -7.53 -14.45 9.72
CA LEU A 299 -6.14 -14.00 9.81
C LEU A 299 -5.21 -15.12 9.35
N ASP A 300 -4.46 -14.86 8.30
CA ASP A 300 -3.54 -15.82 7.68
C ASP A 300 -2.07 -15.34 7.67
N ASN A 301 -1.84 -14.04 7.90
CA ASN A 301 -0.53 -13.42 7.83
C ASN A 301 -0.35 -12.33 8.89
N ILE A 302 0.65 -12.49 9.74
CA ILE A 302 1.09 -11.49 10.72
C ILE A 302 2.57 -11.20 10.47
N ARG A 303 2.92 -9.92 10.36
CA ARG A 303 4.30 -9.44 10.23
C ARG A 303 4.56 -8.35 11.26
N LEU A 304 5.50 -8.62 12.15
CA LEU A 304 5.89 -7.78 13.28
C LEU A 304 7.41 -7.53 13.19
N HIS A 305 7.82 -6.77 12.17
CA HIS A 305 9.24 -6.54 11.93
C HIS A 305 9.74 -5.43 12.82
N ARG A 306 10.79 -5.69 13.62
CA ARG A 306 11.29 -4.73 14.62
C ARG A 306 10.18 -4.24 15.55
N ALA A 307 9.30 -5.14 15.99
CA ALA A 307 8.36 -4.83 17.07
C ALA A 307 9.12 -4.78 18.41
N GLU A 308 9.97 -3.76 18.55
CA GLU A 308 10.69 -3.42 19.77
C GLU A 308 9.66 -3.19 20.89
N CYS A 309 9.99 -3.60 22.12
CA CYS A 309 9.10 -3.56 23.30
C CYS A 309 7.93 -4.57 23.30
N LEU A 310 7.70 -5.35 22.24
CA LEU A 310 6.63 -6.35 22.26
C LEU A 310 7.03 -7.54 23.13
N GLU A 311 6.53 -7.60 24.36
CA GLU A 311 6.80 -8.66 25.33
C GLU A 311 5.81 -9.84 25.23
N TYR A 312 4.55 -9.55 24.89
CA TYR A 312 3.47 -10.55 24.92
C TYR A 312 2.62 -10.57 23.63
N LEU A 313 2.47 -11.75 23.05
CA LEU A 313 1.65 -11.96 21.85
C LEU A 313 0.62 -13.08 22.06
N GLU A 314 -0.67 -12.75 22.04
CA GLU A 314 -1.77 -13.73 22.09
C GLU A 314 -2.47 -13.87 20.74
N LEU A 315 -2.65 -15.11 20.28
CA LEU A 315 -3.12 -15.42 18.93
C LEU A 315 -4.30 -16.40 18.94
N TYR A 316 -5.51 -15.91 18.65
CA TYR A 316 -6.61 -16.73 18.14
C TYR A 316 -6.71 -16.56 16.61
N ALA A 317 -5.95 -17.38 15.88
CA ALA A 317 -5.86 -17.32 14.42
C ALA A 317 -5.76 -18.73 13.80
N PRO A 318 -6.87 -19.49 13.75
CA PRO A 318 -6.87 -20.88 13.30
C PRO A 318 -6.49 -21.07 11.81
N ARG A 319 -6.34 -19.97 11.05
CA ARG A 319 -5.89 -19.94 9.65
C ARG A 319 -4.49 -19.36 9.46
N LEU A 320 -3.79 -19.00 10.53
CA LEU A 320 -2.47 -18.38 10.45
C LEU A 320 -1.51 -19.29 9.69
N THR A 321 -0.94 -18.79 8.60
CA THR A 321 0.06 -19.50 7.79
C THR A 321 1.44 -18.87 7.87
N MET A 322 1.52 -17.59 8.23
CA MET A 322 2.76 -16.83 8.32
C MET A 322 2.76 -16.02 9.61
N LEU A 323 3.78 -16.23 10.44
CA LEU A 323 4.10 -15.39 11.59
C LEU A 323 5.53 -14.90 11.44
N ASN A 324 5.71 -13.66 11.01
CA ASN A 324 7.03 -13.04 10.95
C ASN A 324 7.23 -12.17 12.18
N VAL A 325 8.18 -12.53 13.03
CA VAL A 325 8.63 -11.79 14.23
C VAL A 325 10.11 -11.39 14.09
N GLN A 326 10.56 -11.17 12.85
CA GLN A 326 11.92 -10.78 12.53
C GLN A 326 12.33 -9.55 13.34
N ALA A 327 13.50 -9.62 13.98
CA ALA A 327 14.03 -8.55 14.83
C ALA A 327 13.08 -8.09 15.95
N ALA A 328 12.19 -8.95 16.44
CA ALA A 328 11.49 -8.73 17.71
C ALA A 328 12.41 -9.14 18.86
N TYR A 329 13.04 -8.15 19.50
CA TYR A 329 14.09 -8.40 20.49
C TYR A 329 13.57 -8.67 21.90
N ASP A 330 12.34 -8.24 22.19
CA ASP A 330 11.77 -8.28 23.55
C ASP A 330 10.65 -9.32 23.70
N LEU A 331 10.37 -10.11 22.65
CA LEU A 331 9.24 -11.04 22.62
C LEU A 331 9.47 -12.27 23.48
N ASP A 332 8.99 -12.19 24.73
CA ASP A 332 9.17 -13.23 25.74
C ASP A 332 8.10 -14.33 25.65
N VAL A 333 6.85 -13.94 25.42
CA VAL A 333 5.70 -14.85 25.47
C VAL A 333 4.89 -14.83 24.18
N ILE A 334 4.69 -16.01 23.59
CA ILE A 334 3.71 -16.23 22.54
C ILE A 334 2.69 -17.25 23.03
N LYS A 335 1.41 -16.91 22.93
CA LYS A 335 0.31 -17.78 23.35
C LYS A 335 -0.65 -18.03 22.20
N PHE A 336 -0.65 -19.26 21.71
CA PHE A 336 -1.65 -19.73 20.75
C PHE A 336 -2.92 -20.16 21.50
N VAL A 337 -4.04 -19.55 21.18
CA VAL A 337 -5.34 -19.81 21.82
C VAL A 337 -6.19 -20.69 20.91
N ASP A 338 -6.63 -21.84 21.42
CA ASP A 338 -7.46 -22.79 20.66
C ASP A 338 -8.93 -22.36 20.56
N THR A 339 -9.42 -21.61 21.55
CA THR A 339 -10.83 -21.24 21.64
C THR A 339 -11.03 -19.77 21.99
N HIS A 340 -11.78 -19.07 21.14
CA HIS A 340 -12.35 -17.76 21.40
C HIS A 340 -13.87 -17.86 21.70
N PRO A 341 -14.42 -17.12 22.69
CA PRO A 341 -15.82 -17.24 23.13
C PRO A 341 -16.88 -17.07 22.02
N VAL A 342 -16.65 -16.13 21.11
CA VAL A 342 -17.54 -15.81 19.99
C VAL A 342 -17.13 -16.48 18.68
N LEU A 343 -15.86 -16.37 18.28
CA LEU A 343 -15.39 -16.78 16.96
C LEU A 343 -15.30 -18.30 16.76
N SER A 344 -15.02 -19.08 17.81
CA SER A 344 -14.94 -20.55 17.68
C SER A 344 -16.26 -21.17 17.24
N LYS A 345 -17.38 -20.61 17.70
CA LYS A 345 -18.72 -21.06 17.34
C LYS A 345 -19.04 -20.84 15.86
N LYS A 346 -18.31 -19.93 15.19
CA LYS A 346 -18.48 -19.62 13.76
C LYS A 346 -17.65 -20.55 12.86
N LEU A 347 -16.74 -21.35 13.41
CA LEU A 347 -16.02 -22.35 12.62
C LEU A 347 -16.93 -23.54 12.31
N PRO A 348 -16.79 -24.15 11.11
CA PRO A 348 -17.43 -25.44 10.83
C PRO A 348 -17.07 -26.48 11.89
N LYS A 349 -18.01 -27.34 12.31
CA LYS A 349 -17.78 -28.37 13.35
C LYS A 349 -16.59 -29.29 13.07
N ASN A 350 -16.25 -29.47 11.80
CA ASN A 350 -15.12 -30.30 11.34
C ASN A 350 -14.02 -29.44 10.71
N PHE A 351 -13.88 -28.18 11.13
CA PHE A 351 -12.84 -27.30 10.62
C PHE A 351 -11.48 -27.88 10.96
N ARG A 352 -10.73 -28.24 9.92
CA ARG A 352 -9.32 -28.59 10.00
C ARG A 352 -8.58 -27.69 9.04
N PHE A 353 -7.54 -27.04 9.54
CA PHE A 353 -6.67 -26.22 8.73
C PHE A 353 -5.33 -26.94 8.59
N ASN A 354 -5.06 -27.43 7.39
CA ASN A 354 -3.94 -28.33 7.12
C ASN A 354 -2.75 -27.62 6.45
N ARG A 355 -2.71 -26.28 6.52
CA ARG A 355 -1.51 -25.56 6.09
C ARG A 355 -0.58 -25.39 7.27
N GLU A 356 0.69 -25.62 6.98
CA GLU A 356 1.79 -25.37 7.90
C GLU A 356 1.83 -23.89 8.29
N LEU A 357 2.31 -23.64 9.50
CA LEU A 357 2.62 -22.33 10.02
C LEU A 357 4.12 -22.10 9.79
N GLU A 358 4.43 -21.19 8.88
CA GLU A 358 5.78 -20.67 8.70
C GLU A 358 6.03 -19.57 9.74
N VAL A 359 7.14 -19.68 10.46
CA VAL A 359 7.57 -18.67 11.43
C VAL A 359 8.93 -18.14 11.02
N ASN A 360 9.03 -16.83 10.81
CA ASN A 360 10.30 -16.16 10.55
C ASN A 360 10.77 -15.46 11.81
N THR A 361 11.89 -15.93 12.36
CA THR A 361 12.53 -15.42 13.59
C THR A 361 13.90 -14.81 13.33
N VAL A 362 14.22 -14.46 12.08
CA VAL A 362 15.54 -13.91 11.71
C VAL A 362 15.87 -12.70 12.61
N ASN A 363 17.02 -12.74 13.28
CA ASN A 363 17.47 -11.74 14.24
C ASN A 363 16.50 -11.46 15.41
N ALA A 364 15.56 -12.34 15.73
CA ALA A 364 14.70 -12.19 16.89
C ALA A 364 15.40 -12.73 18.15
N CYS A 365 15.21 -12.07 19.29
CA CYS A 365 15.72 -12.52 20.58
C CYS A 365 14.55 -13.08 21.40
N LEU A 366 13.98 -14.20 20.94
CA LEU A 366 12.79 -14.77 21.56
C LEU A 366 13.08 -15.32 22.95
N GLY A 367 12.19 -15.03 23.89
CA GLY A 367 12.18 -15.65 25.21
C GLY A 367 11.89 -17.15 25.16
N GLY A 368 12.23 -17.85 26.24
CA GLY A 368 12.11 -19.31 26.31
C GLY A 368 10.65 -19.79 26.14
N GLU A 369 9.68 -19.04 26.67
CA GLU A 369 8.26 -19.36 26.52
C GLU A 369 7.77 -19.16 25.09
N ALA A 370 8.15 -18.07 24.42
CA ALA A 370 7.86 -17.83 23.01
C ALA A 370 8.43 -18.93 22.11
N ARG A 371 9.70 -19.31 22.29
CA ARG A 371 10.33 -20.43 21.53
C ARG A 371 9.57 -21.73 21.75
N HIS A 372 9.32 -22.08 23.02
CA HIS A 372 8.59 -23.29 23.37
C HIS A 372 7.20 -23.34 22.72
N ALA A 373 6.45 -22.24 22.75
CA ALA A 373 5.14 -22.14 22.15
C ALA A 373 5.16 -22.34 20.63
N ILE A 374 6.17 -21.81 19.92
CA ILE A 374 6.34 -22.01 18.47
C ILE A 374 6.67 -23.47 18.16
N GLU A 375 7.70 -24.03 18.82
CA GLU A 375 8.18 -25.40 18.59
C GLU A 375 7.10 -26.46 18.84
N HIS A 376 6.23 -26.21 19.82
CA HIS A 376 5.16 -27.14 20.21
C HIS A 376 3.83 -26.86 19.48
N HIS A 377 3.76 -25.84 18.62
CA HIS A 377 2.56 -25.56 17.87
C HIS A 377 2.32 -26.68 16.83
N PRO A 378 1.13 -27.32 16.79
CA PRO A 378 0.88 -28.54 16.01
C PRO A 378 0.98 -28.38 14.49
N ARG A 379 1.04 -27.14 13.99
CA ARG A 379 1.20 -26.84 12.56
C ARG A 379 2.56 -26.21 12.23
N PHE A 380 3.41 -25.96 13.22
CA PHE A 380 4.73 -25.40 12.95
C PHE A 380 5.59 -26.44 12.22
N TYR A 381 6.24 -26.00 11.15
CA TYR A 381 7.16 -26.83 10.37
C TYR A 381 8.40 -26.00 10.04
N GLY A 382 9.51 -26.30 10.72
CA GLY A 382 10.77 -25.58 10.57
C GLY A 382 11.67 -25.80 11.79
N GLY A 383 12.95 -25.46 11.62
CA GLY A 383 13.81 -25.15 12.77
C GLY A 383 13.67 -23.66 13.07
N LEU A 384 13.84 -23.28 14.33
CA LEU A 384 14.19 -21.90 14.64
C LEU A 384 15.64 -21.69 14.22
N ASP A 385 15.98 -20.51 13.71
CA ASP A 385 17.37 -20.17 13.42
C ASP A 385 18.11 -20.03 14.77
N ASP A 386 18.66 -21.14 15.27
CA ASP A 386 19.44 -21.24 16.51
C ASP A 386 20.85 -20.65 16.34
N ASP A 387 20.96 -19.43 15.78
CA ASP A 387 22.25 -18.73 15.67
C ASP A 387 22.80 -18.29 17.06
N ASP A 388 22.11 -18.64 18.15
CA ASP A 388 22.60 -18.58 19.53
C ASP A 388 23.61 -19.68 19.86
N SER A 389 24.41 -20.17 18.90
CA SER A 389 25.68 -20.81 19.24
C SER A 389 26.63 -19.75 19.81
N ASP A 390 26.31 -19.28 21.02
CA ASP A 390 27.16 -18.59 22.00
C ASP A 390 28.22 -19.59 22.56
N ASP A 391 28.60 -20.57 21.73
CA ASP A 391 29.63 -21.55 21.99
C ASP A 391 30.98 -20.91 21.71
N GLY A 392 31.34 -19.96 22.56
CA GLY A 392 32.74 -19.71 22.89
C GLY A 392 33.45 -18.64 22.06
N PHE A 393 33.05 -17.38 22.20
CA PHE A 393 34.06 -16.32 22.23
C PHE A 393 34.64 -16.19 23.65
N GLY A 394 35.36 -17.25 24.04
CA GLY A 394 36.19 -17.24 25.23
C GLY A 394 37.29 -16.19 25.10
N GLY A 395 37.09 -15.06 25.77
CA GLY A 395 38.17 -14.21 26.25
C GLY A 395 38.63 -13.09 25.31
N PHE A 396 37.93 -11.96 25.33
CA PHE A 396 38.59 -10.65 25.46
C PHE A 396 37.71 -9.77 26.34
N GLY A 397 38.21 -9.43 27.53
CA GLY A 397 37.52 -8.57 28.48
C GLY A 397 37.36 -7.15 27.97
N GLY A 398 36.25 -6.51 28.35
CA GLY A 398 36.09 -5.06 28.30
C GLY A 398 35.54 -4.51 26.98
N GLY A 399 34.34 -4.89 26.58
CA GLY A 399 33.57 -4.20 25.55
C GLY A 399 32.08 -4.27 25.91
N GLY A 400 31.46 -3.11 26.14
CA GLY A 400 30.06 -3.02 26.58
C GLY A 400 29.07 -3.68 25.61
N ASN A 401 27.92 -4.07 26.14
CA ASN A 401 26.80 -4.63 25.38
C ASN A 401 26.49 -3.73 24.16
N PRO A 402 26.58 -4.23 22.90
CA PRO A 402 26.31 -3.41 21.72
C PRO A 402 24.88 -2.84 21.72
N MET A 403 23.92 -3.47 22.40
CA MET A 403 22.58 -2.92 22.63
C MET A 403 22.60 -1.61 23.44
N ALA A 404 23.43 -1.53 24.49
CA ALA A 404 23.54 -0.31 25.30
C ALA A 404 24.09 0.88 24.48
N SER A 405 24.83 0.61 23.40
CA SER A 405 25.31 1.66 22.49
C SER A 405 24.22 2.13 21.51
N MET A 406 23.29 1.27 21.12
CA MET A 406 22.13 1.66 20.31
C MET A 406 21.06 2.39 21.14
N GLU A 407 20.75 1.92 22.35
CA GLU A 407 19.85 2.65 23.27
C GLU A 407 20.39 4.04 23.62
N ALA A 408 21.71 4.19 23.82
CA ALA A 408 22.32 5.48 24.08
C ALA A 408 22.23 6.44 22.88
N MET A 409 22.31 5.94 21.63
CA MET A 409 22.09 6.78 20.43
C MET A 409 20.62 7.20 20.27
N PHE A 410 19.67 6.36 20.66
CA PHE A 410 18.24 6.68 20.53
C PHE A 410 17.74 7.67 21.60
N HIS A 411 18.23 7.59 22.83
CA HIS A 411 17.96 8.61 23.85
C HIS A 411 18.56 9.97 23.49
N GLN A 412 19.66 10.00 22.72
CA GLN A 412 20.28 11.25 22.26
C GLN A 412 19.44 12.01 21.22
N PHE A 413 18.55 11.32 20.49
CA PHE A 413 17.63 11.97 19.54
C PHE A 413 16.41 12.63 20.22
N HIS A 414 15.95 12.13 21.37
CA HIS A 414 14.77 12.67 22.06
C HIS A 414 15.11 13.69 23.15
N SER A 415 16.38 13.78 23.57
CA SER A 415 16.83 14.77 24.57
C SER A 415 17.49 16.02 23.97
N GLY A 416 17.48 16.16 22.64
CA GLY A 416 18.04 17.30 21.91
C GLY A 416 17.09 18.47 21.63
N GLY A 417 15.91 18.51 22.24
CA GLY A 417 14.95 19.61 22.10
C GLY A 417 15.34 20.82 22.96
N GLY A 418 16.13 21.74 22.41
CA GLY A 418 16.42 23.00 23.09
C GLY A 418 17.51 23.84 22.45
N PHE A 419 17.41 24.19 21.17
CA PHE A 419 17.96 25.41 20.59
C PHE A 419 17.27 25.66 19.23
N TYR A 420 16.16 26.40 19.24
CA TYR A 420 15.97 27.69 18.56
C TYR A 420 14.55 28.21 18.83
#